data_AF-A0A956FWX1-F1
#
_entry.id   AF-A0A956FWX1-F1
#
_cell.length_a   1.000
_cell.length_b   1.000
_cell.length_c   1.000
_cell.angle_alpha   90.00
_cell.angle_beta   90.00
_cell.angle_gamma   90.00
#
_symmetry.space_group_name_H-M   'P 1'
#
loop_
_entity.id
_entity.type
_entity.pdbx_description
1 polymer ?
#
loop_
_entity_poly.entity_id
_entity_poly.type
_entity_poly.pdbx_seq_one_letter_code
_entity_poly.pdbx_strand_id
1 'polypeptide(L)'
;MLRRCLPYAVALALLGVTSTADARPPDDGNRPWRRGILMPSVGLGAGFTSNLTQVHLGLGASYFVANGLAFGLGVSDTIFIFSQDFRAT
;
A
#
# COMPACT_ATOMS: atom_id res chain seq x y z
N MET A 1 6.77 24.20 41.15
CA MET A 1 8.15 24.28 40.62
C MET A 1 8.43 23.00 39.83
N LEU A 2 8.25 23.06 38.52
CA LEU A 2 8.37 21.93 37.59
C LEU A 2 9.75 21.98 36.94
N ARG A 3 10.68 21.10 37.33
CA ARG A 3 12.03 21.04 36.73
C ARG A 3 12.58 19.62 36.68
N ARG A 4 12.76 19.16 35.43
CA ARG A 4 13.89 18.36 34.91
C ARG A 4 14.02 16.91 35.37
N CYS A 5 13.44 16.00 34.59
CA CYS A 5 13.95 14.62 34.43
C CYS A 5 13.90 14.18 32.94
N LEU A 6 14.31 15.05 32.01
CA LEU A 6 14.38 14.72 30.59
C LEU A 6 15.80 14.87 30.01
N PRO A 7 16.77 14.03 30.42
CA PRO A 7 17.97 13.87 29.59
C PRO A 7 18.38 12.40 29.36
N TYR A 8 17.46 11.44 29.39
CA TYR A 8 17.80 10.01 29.17
C TYR A 8 17.31 9.43 27.82
N ALA A 9 16.53 10.17 27.04
CA ALA A 9 15.97 9.65 25.79
C ALA A 9 16.88 9.82 24.55
N VAL A 10 18.02 10.53 24.66
CA VAL A 10 18.82 10.93 23.48
C VAL A 10 20.04 10.02 23.23
N ALA A 11 20.40 9.13 24.16
CA ALA A 11 21.63 8.34 24.06
C ALA A 11 21.51 7.03 23.26
N LEU A 12 20.30 6.59 22.87
CA LEU A 12 20.07 5.27 22.28
C LEU A 12 19.76 5.34 20.76
N ALA A 13 20.52 6.12 19.99
CA ALA A 13 20.30 6.28 18.55
C ALA A 13 21.52 5.94 17.66
N LEU A 14 22.61 5.41 18.22
CA LEU A 14 23.91 5.33 17.51
C LEU A 14 24.55 3.95 17.41
N LEU A 15 23.84 2.86 17.71
CA LEU A 15 24.36 1.50 17.55
C LEU A 15 23.45 0.70 16.62
N GLY A 16 23.82 0.57 15.34
CA GLY A 16 23.14 -0.37 14.45
C GLY A 16 23.37 -0.24 12.95
N VAL A 17 24.24 0.64 12.46
CA VAL A 17 24.53 0.76 11.01
C VAL A 17 25.93 0.23 10.71
N THR A 18 26.06 -1.09 10.58
CA THR A 18 27.04 -1.75 9.71
C THR A 18 26.55 -3.15 9.37
N SER A 19 25.56 -3.26 8.49
CA SER A 19 25.35 -4.50 7.74
C SER A 19 25.96 -4.30 6.37
N THR A 20 27.17 -4.81 6.16
CA THR A 20 27.74 -5.00 4.82
C THR A 20 26.95 -6.13 4.17
N ALA A 21 25.81 -5.79 3.59
CA ALA A 21 25.05 -6.71 2.77
C ALA A 21 25.92 -7.11 1.58
N ASP A 22 26.33 -8.38 1.56
CA ASP A 22 26.99 -9.03 0.45
C ASP A 22 26.09 -8.89 -0.80
N ALA A 23 26.52 -8.08 -1.76
CA ALA A 23 25.77 -7.78 -2.97
C ALA A 23 25.90 -8.96 -3.96
N ARG A 24 25.43 -10.13 -3.56
CA ARG A 24 25.24 -11.26 -4.48
C ARG A 24 24.30 -10.80 -5.61
N PRO A 25 24.66 -10.98 -6.90
CA PRO A 25 23.76 -10.68 -8.01
C PRO A 25 22.44 -11.44 -7.79
N PRO A 26 21.31 -10.73 -7.70
CA PRO A 26 20.07 -11.34 -7.26
C PRO A 26 19.45 -12.17 -8.37
N ASP A 27 19.65 -13.50 -8.30
CA ASP A 27 19.09 -14.57 -9.14
C ASP A 27 17.81 -14.16 -9.91
N ASP A 28 17.98 -14.00 -11.22
CA ASP A 28 17.04 -13.42 -12.17
C ASP A 28 15.94 -14.41 -12.57
N GLY A 29 16.09 -15.68 -12.18
CA GLY A 29 15.33 -16.80 -12.74
C GLY A 29 13.95 -17.07 -12.14
N ASN A 30 13.69 -16.61 -10.91
CA ASN A 30 12.50 -17.03 -10.15
C ASN A 30 11.58 -15.89 -9.68
N ARG A 31 11.57 -14.74 -10.38
CA ARG A 31 10.73 -13.61 -10.00
C ARG A 31 9.54 -13.45 -10.95
N PRO A 32 8.34 -13.17 -10.41
CA PRO A 32 7.15 -13.01 -11.25
C PRO A 32 7.28 -11.82 -12.20
N TRP A 33 8.02 -10.76 -11.83
CA TRP A 33 8.16 -9.54 -12.64
C TRP A 33 9.60 -9.03 -12.67
N ARG A 34 10.02 -8.54 -13.85
CA ARG A 34 11.34 -7.95 -14.09
C ARG A 34 11.32 -6.44 -13.85
N ARG A 35 12.50 -5.85 -13.56
CA ARG A 35 12.68 -4.39 -13.53
C ARG A 35 12.27 -3.78 -14.87
N GLY A 36 11.59 -2.64 -14.82
CA GLY A 36 11.13 -1.91 -16.00
C GLY A 36 9.77 -2.36 -16.53
N ILE A 37 9.15 -3.37 -15.92
CA ILE A 37 7.80 -3.81 -16.29
C ILE A 37 6.77 -2.87 -15.68
N LEU A 38 5.76 -2.53 -16.50
CA LEU A 38 4.53 -1.90 -16.05
C LEU A 38 3.43 -2.95 -15.96
N MET A 39 2.88 -3.11 -14.76
CA MET A 39 1.83 -4.08 -14.46
C MET A 39 0.51 -3.35 -14.22
N PRO A 40 -0.47 -3.46 -15.12
CA PRO A 40 -1.80 -2.91 -14.88
C PRO A 40 -2.55 -3.73 -13.82
N SER A 41 -3.46 -3.08 -13.10
CA SER A 41 -4.31 -3.69 -12.08
C SER A 41 -5.74 -3.18 -12.21
N VAL A 42 -6.71 -4.09 -12.09
CA VAL A 42 -8.14 -3.77 -11.96
C VAL A 42 -8.68 -4.43 -10.70
N GLY A 43 -9.48 -3.67 -9.94
CA GLY A 43 -10.14 -4.12 -8.73
C GLY A 43 -11.64 -3.92 -8.86
N LEU A 44 -12.39 -4.95 -8.46
CA LEU A 44 -13.84 -4.90 -8.33
C LEU A 44 -14.21 -5.45 -6.96
N GLY A 45 -15.02 -4.72 -6.21
CA GLY A 45 -15.49 -5.13 -4.89
C GLY A 45 -16.95 -4.73 -4.69
N ALA A 46 -17.62 -5.43 -3.78
CA ALA A 46 -18.96 -5.07 -3.33
C ALA A 46 -19.07 -5.26 -1.82
N GLY A 47 -19.81 -4.37 -1.15
CA GLY A 47 -20.09 -4.42 0.27
C GLY A 47 -21.58 -4.25 0.53
N PHE A 48 -22.13 -5.02 1.45
CA PHE A 48 -23.55 -4.98 1.78
C PHE A 48 -23.71 -4.75 3.29
N THR A 49 -24.52 -3.77 3.65
CA THR A 49 -25.01 -3.55 5.01
C THR A 49 -26.54 -3.45 4.99
N SER A 50 -27.18 -3.45 6.16
CA SER A 50 -28.64 -3.46 6.28
C SER A 50 -29.37 -2.36 5.50
N ASN A 51 -28.73 -1.21 5.24
CA ASN A 51 -29.34 -0.04 4.59
C ASN A 51 -28.57 0.50 3.38
N LEU A 52 -27.47 -0.16 3.00
CA LEU A 52 -26.50 0.40 2.04
C LEU A 52 -25.79 -0.73 1.30
N THR A 53 -25.83 -0.66 -0.03
CA THR A 53 -25.00 -1.46 -0.92
C THR A 53 -23.90 -0.58 -1.49
N GLN A 54 -22.67 -1.07 -1.51
CA GLN A 54 -21.49 -0.37 -2.02
C GLN A 54 -20.88 -1.20 -3.14
N VAL A 55 -20.50 -0.54 -4.23
CA VAL A 55 -19.72 -1.12 -5.31
C VAL A 55 -18.44 -0.34 -5.46
N HIS A 56 -17.30 -1.02 -5.39
CA HIS A 56 -15.98 -0.43 -5.50
C HIS A 56 -15.34 -0.81 -6.83
N LEU A 57 -14.82 0.17 -7.54
CA LEU A 57 -14.09 0.02 -8.79
C LEU A 57 -12.71 0.65 -8.64
N GLY A 58 -11.67 -0.09 -8.96
CA GLY A 58 -10.29 0.38 -8.89
C GLY A 58 -9.55 0.10 -10.18
N LEU A 59 -8.76 1.06 -10.64
CA LEU A 59 -7.85 0.92 -11.77
C LEU A 59 -6.48 1.45 -11.35
N GLY A 60 -5.42 0.77 -11.75
CA GLY A 60 -4.07 1.21 -11.42
C GLY A 60 -3.01 0.57 -12.29
N ALA A 61 -1.79 1.02 -12.09
CA ALA A 61 -0.60 0.45 -12.71
C ALA A 61 0.58 0.57 -11.75
N SER A 62 1.44 -0.45 -11.75
CA SER A 62 2.66 -0.49 -10.95
C SER A 62 3.89 -0.64 -11.84
N TYR A 63 4.89 0.21 -11.64
CA TYR A 63 6.17 0.16 -12.33
C TYR A 63 7.26 -0.41 -11.41
N PHE A 64 7.89 -1.50 -11.84
CA PHE A 64 8.94 -2.17 -11.06
C PHE A 64 10.29 -1.47 -11.22
N VAL A 65 10.71 -0.69 -10.23
CA VAL A 65 11.98 0.07 -10.25
C VAL A 65 13.16 -0.80 -9.81
N ALA A 66 12.92 -1.75 -8.91
CA ALA A 66 13.90 -2.73 -8.50
C ALA A 66 13.24 -4.08 -8.27
N ASN A 67 14.06 -5.10 -8.05
CA ASN A 67 13.59 -6.46 -7.80
C ASN A 67 12.74 -6.49 -6.52
N GLY A 68 11.44 -6.72 -6.67
CA GLY A 68 10.48 -6.74 -5.54
C GLY A 68 10.03 -5.35 -5.05
N LEU A 69 10.47 -4.26 -5.69
CA LEU A 69 10.02 -2.90 -5.37
C LEU A 69 9.35 -2.27 -6.59
N ALA A 70 8.09 -1.89 -6.43
CA ALA A 70 7.31 -1.21 -7.45
C ALA A 70 6.70 0.10 -6.92
N PHE A 71 6.60 1.09 -7.80
CA PHE A 71 5.82 2.30 -7.56
C PHE A 71 4.51 2.20 -8.32
N GLY A 72 3.41 2.29 -7.59
CA GLY A 72 2.06 2.21 -8.13
C GLY A 72 1.36 3.55 -8.16
N LEU A 73 0.54 3.77 -9.18
CA LEU A 73 -0.48 4.80 -9.20
C LEU A 73 -1.83 4.12 -9.45
N GLY A 74 -2.86 4.57 -8.75
CA GLY A 74 -4.20 4.03 -8.88
C GLY A 74 -5.27 5.09 -8.63
N VAL A 75 -6.41 4.89 -9.28
CA VAL A 75 -7.65 5.62 -9.05
C VAL A 75 -8.70 4.59 -8.64
N SER A 76 -9.50 4.93 -7.64
CA SER A 76 -10.64 4.12 -7.26
C SER A 76 -11.85 4.99 -7.02
N ASP A 77 -13.00 4.44 -7.34
CA ASP A 77 -14.30 5.04 -7.13
C ASP A 77 -15.21 4.09 -6.34
N THR A 78 -16.15 4.66 -5.60
CA THR A 78 -17.12 3.90 -4.80
C THR A 78 -18.52 4.44 -5.04
N ILE A 79 -19.39 3.55 -5.53
CA ILE A 79 -20.80 3.83 -5.77
C ILE A 79 -21.59 3.36 -4.55
N PHE A 80 -22.35 4.28 -3.97
CA PHE A 80 -23.24 4.03 -2.82
C PHE A 80 -24.68 3.94 -3.29
N ILE A 81 -25.37 2.86 -2.92
CA ILE A 81 -26.77 2.59 -3.27
C ILE A 81 -27.55 2.45 -1.96
N PHE A 82 -28.43 3.41 -1.66
CA PHE A 82 -29.21 3.41 -0.43
C PHE A 82 -30.57 2.72 -0.63
N SER A 83 -30.99 1.92 0.34
CA SER A 83 -32.28 1.23 0.29
C SER A 83 -33.48 2.19 0.33
N GLN A 84 -33.28 3.44 0.77
CA GLN A 84 -34.34 4.46 0.85
C GLN A 84 -34.75 4.99 -0.53
N ASP A 85 -33.86 4.92 -1.53
CA ASP A 85 -34.14 5.36 -2.91
C ASP A 85 -35.10 4.40 -3.64
N PHE A 86 -35.30 3.19 -3.11
CA PHE A 86 -36.24 2.20 -3.66
C PHE A 86 -37.65 2.29 -3.06
N ARG A 87 -37.91 3.20 -2.10
CA ARG A 87 -39.19 3.32 -1.41
C ARG A 87 -40.15 4.36 -2.02
N ALA A 88 -39.84 4.88 -3.21
CA ALA A 88 -40.64 5.86 -3.95
C ALA A 88 -40.99 5.38 -5.38
N THR A 89 -41.57 4.19 -5.52
CA THR A 89 -42.39 3.75 -6.66
C THR A 89 -43.33 2.65 -6.17
#